data_AF-A0A925ZP44-F1
#
_entry.id   AF-A0A925ZP44-F1
#
_cell.length_a   1.000
_cell.length_b   1.000
_cell.length_c   1.000
_cell.angle_alpha   90.00
_cell.angle_beta   90.00
_cell.angle_gamma   90.00
#
_symmetry.space_group_name_H-M   'P 1'
#
loop_
_entity.id
_entity.type
_entity.pdbx_description
1 polymer ?
#
loop_
_entity_poly.entity_id
_entity_poly.type
_entity_poly.pdbx_seq_one_letter_code
_entity_poly.pdbx_strand_id
1 'polypeptide(L)'
;MSDDDQSSIARRAATSALPFAELLARNYVEIATDLRDGKDQEALGALGASTDELEHFLAFLVLIQDIVGERDPEGATSVRDYHERILGIIEGLQPALGFADLVEVADTLEDDLVPSLRDYRQLDTTVQMALMAA
;
A
#
# COMPACT_ATOMS: atom_id res chain seq x y z
N MET A 1 -4.61 1.33 -27.12
CA MET A 1 -4.38 0.20 -26.21
C MET A 1 -5.51 -0.77 -26.42
N SER A 2 -5.22 -2.03 -26.70
CA SER A 2 -6.24 -3.08 -26.75
C SER A 2 -6.60 -3.53 -25.33
N ASP A 3 -7.77 -4.14 -25.16
CA ASP A 3 -8.20 -4.74 -23.88
C ASP A 3 -7.19 -5.79 -23.39
N ASP A 4 -6.50 -6.48 -24.31
CA ASP A 4 -5.44 -7.43 -24.01
C ASP A 4 -4.20 -6.79 -23.33
N ASP A 5 -3.85 -5.56 -23.73
CA ASP A 5 -2.71 -4.83 -23.14
C ASP A 5 -3.03 -4.39 -21.71
N GLN A 6 -4.26 -3.93 -21.47
CA GLN A 6 -4.74 -3.54 -20.14
C GLN A 6 -4.80 -4.74 -19.20
N SER A 7 -5.33 -5.87 -19.66
CA SER A 7 -5.36 -7.11 -18.91
C SER A 7 -3.96 -7.65 -18.56
N SER A 8 -3.00 -7.52 -19.48
CA SER A 8 -1.60 -7.90 -19.22
C SER A 8 -0.94 -7.05 -18.14
N ILE A 9 -1.17 -5.73 -18.16
CA ILE A 9 -0.62 -4.81 -17.16
C ILE A 9 -1.23 -5.07 -15.79
N ALA A 10 -2.56 -5.22 -15.71
CA ALA A 10 -3.24 -5.47 -14.44
C ALA A 10 -2.86 -6.82 -13.81
N ARG A 11 -2.67 -7.88 -14.63
CA ARG A 11 -2.14 -9.17 -14.13
C ARG A 11 -0.72 -9.04 -13.58
N ARG A 12 0.14 -8.23 -14.22
CA ARG A 12 1.48 -7.95 -13.69
C ARG A 12 1.41 -7.17 -12.38
N ALA A 13 0.56 -6.14 -12.31
CA ALA A 13 0.33 -5.38 -11.09
C ALA A 13 -0.13 -6.29 -9.94
N ALA A 14 -1.13 -7.14 -10.18
CA ALA A 14 -1.59 -8.12 -9.18
C ALA A 14 -0.51 -9.11 -8.74
N THR A 15 0.30 -9.60 -9.68
CA THR A 15 1.42 -10.52 -9.37
C THR A 15 2.50 -9.82 -8.52
N SER A 16 2.70 -8.53 -8.73
CA SER A 16 3.71 -7.73 -8.03
C SER A 16 3.21 -7.09 -6.74
N ALA A 17 1.89 -6.95 -6.55
CA ALA A 17 1.32 -6.18 -5.44
C ALA A 17 1.64 -6.79 -4.07
N LEU A 18 1.52 -8.12 -3.91
CA LEU A 18 1.84 -8.77 -2.63
C LEU A 18 3.32 -8.61 -2.22
N PRO A 19 4.31 -9.01 -3.05
CA PRO A 19 5.71 -8.85 -2.67
C PRO A 19 6.09 -7.37 -2.48
N PHE A 20 5.43 -6.45 -3.19
CA PHE A 20 5.66 -5.02 -3.02
C PHE A 20 5.07 -4.47 -1.72
N ALA A 21 3.86 -4.87 -1.33
CA ALA A 21 3.27 -4.55 -0.03
C ALA A 21 4.14 -5.09 1.13
N GLU A 22 4.69 -6.30 0.99
CA GLU A 22 5.60 -6.88 1.99
C GLU A 22 6.92 -6.11 2.11
N LEU A 23 7.47 -5.63 0.98
CA LEU A 23 8.65 -4.77 0.96
C LEU A 23 8.37 -3.43 1.65
N LEU A 24 7.27 -2.76 1.28
CA LEU A 24 6.84 -1.52 1.91
C LEU A 24 6.67 -1.69 3.42
N ALA A 25 5.98 -2.76 3.85
CA ALA A 25 5.79 -3.04 5.27
C ALA A 25 7.11 -3.23 6.02
N ARG A 26 8.14 -3.82 5.37
CA ARG A 26 9.47 -3.92 5.97
C ARG A 26 10.15 -2.56 6.06
N ASN A 27 10.12 -1.77 4.99
CA ASN A 27 10.73 -0.45 4.95
C ASN A 27 10.13 0.47 6.04
N TYR A 28 8.81 0.46 6.21
CA TYR A 28 8.14 1.28 7.23
C TYR A 28 8.42 0.82 8.67
N VAL A 29 8.66 -0.47 8.91
CA VAL A 29 9.17 -0.94 10.23
C VAL A 29 10.55 -0.38 10.51
N GLU A 30 11.44 -0.38 9.51
CA GLU A 30 12.79 0.16 9.66
C GLU A 30 12.75 1.67 9.91
N ILE A 31 11.92 2.41 9.17
CA ILE A 31 11.70 3.85 9.37
C ILE A 31 11.19 4.15 10.79
N ALA A 32 10.14 3.43 11.24
CA ALA A 32 9.60 3.62 12.59
C ALA A 32 10.64 3.33 13.68
N THR A 33 11.46 2.28 13.48
CA THR A 33 12.55 1.94 14.40
C THR A 33 13.60 3.06 14.45
N ASP A 34 14.00 3.58 13.30
CA ASP A 34 15.01 4.65 13.22
C ASP A 34 14.50 5.97 13.84
N LEU A 35 13.21 6.30 13.69
CA LEU A 35 12.58 7.42 14.41
C LEU A 35 12.63 7.22 15.93
N ARG A 36 12.31 6.01 16.42
CA ARG A 36 12.37 5.70 17.86
C ARG A 36 13.81 5.73 18.41
N ASP A 37 14.79 5.38 17.58
CA ASP A 37 16.23 5.43 17.91
C ASP A 37 16.81 6.86 17.83
N GLY A 38 16.03 7.85 17.38
CA GLY A 38 16.47 9.25 17.23
C GLY A 38 17.35 9.51 16.01
N LYS A 39 17.29 8.65 14.98
CA LYS A 39 17.98 8.81 13.69
C LYS A 39 17.11 9.59 12.70
N ASP A 40 16.66 10.77 13.13
CA ASP A 40 15.59 11.50 12.45
C ASP A 40 15.92 11.86 11.00
N GLN A 41 17.18 12.21 10.70
CA GLN A 41 17.57 12.61 9.34
C GLN A 41 17.52 11.43 8.36
N GLU A 42 18.06 10.29 8.77
CA GLU A 42 18.02 9.04 8.00
C GLU A 42 16.58 8.57 7.83
N ALA A 43 15.80 8.56 8.91
CA ALA A 43 14.41 8.10 8.89
C ALA A 43 13.51 8.98 8.03
N LEU A 44 13.63 10.31 8.11
CA LEU A 44 12.85 11.22 7.26
C LEU A 44 13.27 11.14 5.78
N GLY A 45 14.56 10.91 5.52
CA GLY A 45 15.05 10.65 4.16
C GLY A 45 14.46 9.36 3.58
N ALA A 46 14.44 8.29 4.37
CA ALA A 46 13.84 7.01 3.98
C ALA A 46 12.32 7.12 3.84
N LEU A 47 11.64 7.83 4.74
CA LEU A 47 10.19 8.08 4.67
C LEU A 47 9.81 8.77 3.36
N GLY A 48 10.55 9.82 2.97
CA GLY A 48 10.31 10.51 1.70
C GLY A 48 10.49 9.59 0.48
N ALA A 49 11.50 8.72 0.49
CA ALA A 49 11.69 7.75 -0.60
C ALA A 49 10.58 6.69 -0.64
N SER A 50 10.12 6.21 0.52
CA SER A 50 9.03 5.23 0.60
C SER A 50 7.66 5.82 0.26
N THR A 51 7.46 7.14 0.34
CA THR A 51 6.24 7.78 -0.15
C THR A 51 6.01 7.51 -1.63
N ASP A 52 7.05 7.67 -2.47
CA ASP A 52 6.96 7.38 -3.90
C ASP A 52 6.63 5.90 -4.14
N GLU A 53 7.24 4.99 -3.39
CA GLU A 53 6.95 3.55 -3.48
C GLU A 53 5.49 3.24 -3.10
N LEU A 54 4.97 3.89 -2.06
CA LEU A 54 3.60 3.72 -1.62
C LEU A 54 2.60 4.25 -2.66
N GLU A 55 2.88 5.39 -3.31
CA GLU A 55 2.08 5.91 -4.42
C GLU A 55 2.00 4.91 -5.59
N HIS A 56 3.12 4.27 -5.94
CA HIS A 56 3.11 3.22 -6.96
C HIS A 56 2.25 2.02 -6.55
N PHE A 57 2.28 1.65 -5.26
CA PHE A 57 1.44 0.56 -4.75
C PHE A 57 -0.05 0.92 -4.83
N LEU A 58 -0.42 2.14 -4.45
CA LEU A 58 -1.80 2.63 -4.60
C LEU A 58 -2.24 2.63 -6.07
N ALA A 59 -1.36 3.00 -7.00
CA ALA A 59 -1.64 2.90 -8.44
C ALA A 59 -1.87 1.45 -8.91
N PHE A 60 -1.14 0.47 -8.34
CA PHE A 60 -1.42 -0.95 -8.61
C PHE A 60 -2.82 -1.33 -8.15
N LEU A 61 -3.26 -0.88 -6.97
CA LEU A 61 -4.60 -1.18 -6.45
C LEU A 61 -5.70 -0.66 -7.36
N VAL A 62 -5.55 0.53 -7.95
CA VAL A 62 -6.52 1.07 -8.92
C VAL A 62 -6.62 0.17 -10.16
N LEU A 63 -5.48 -0.24 -10.73
CA LEU A 63 -5.46 -1.14 -11.90
C LEU A 63 -6.07 -2.50 -11.58
N ILE A 64 -5.81 -3.02 -10.39
CA ILE A 64 -6.38 -4.28 -9.90
C ILE A 64 -7.88 -4.15 -9.69
N GLN A 65 -8.34 -3.06 -9.09
CA GLN A 65 -9.75 -2.81 -8.83
C GLN A 65 -10.57 -2.84 -10.12
N ASP A 66 -10.10 -2.13 -11.16
CA ASP A 66 -10.80 -2.05 -12.44
C ASP A 66 -11.01 -3.43 -13.06
N ILE A 67 -9.95 -4.26 -13.10
CA ILE A 67 -10.04 -5.58 -13.72
C ILE A 67 -10.81 -6.60 -12.87
N VAL A 68 -10.70 -6.52 -11.55
CA VAL A 68 -11.50 -7.34 -10.64
C VAL A 68 -12.98 -6.98 -10.79
N GLY A 69 -13.31 -5.69 -10.93
CA GLY A 69 -14.69 -5.21 -11.01
C GLY A 69 -15.48 -5.71 -12.22
N GLU A 70 -14.81 -6.05 -13.31
CA GLU A 70 -15.45 -6.66 -14.48
C GLU A 70 -16.06 -8.05 -14.20
N ARG A 71 -15.54 -8.75 -13.18
CA ARG A 71 -15.87 -10.16 -12.90
C ARG A 71 -16.40 -10.40 -11.49
N ASP A 72 -15.90 -9.64 -10.53
CA ASP A 72 -16.22 -9.72 -9.12
C ASP A 72 -16.38 -8.30 -8.52
N PRO A 73 -17.59 -7.71 -8.64
CA PRO A 73 -17.88 -6.39 -8.07
C PRO A 73 -17.68 -6.30 -6.55
N GLU A 74 -17.88 -7.40 -5.82
CA GLU A 74 -17.64 -7.46 -4.37
C GLU A 74 -16.15 -7.46 -4.06
N GLY A 75 -15.36 -8.20 -4.83
CA GLY A 75 -13.90 -8.15 -4.80
C GLY A 75 -13.35 -6.76 -5.08
N ALA A 76 -13.89 -6.06 -6.09
CA ALA A 76 -13.48 -4.70 -6.42
C ALA A 76 -13.82 -3.69 -5.31
N THR A 77 -14.96 -3.88 -4.65
CA THR A 77 -15.32 -3.10 -3.45
C THR A 77 -14.29 -3.31 -2.35
N SER A 78 -13.87 -4.56 -2.12
CA SER A 78 -12.83 -4.88 -1.12
C SER A 78 -11.47 -4.24 -1.45
N VAL A 79 -11.08 -4.21 -2.73
CA VAL A 79 -9.84 -3.54 -3.18
C VAL A 79 -9.92 -2.03 -2.98
N ARG A 80 -11.06 -1.41 -3.32
CA ARG A 80 -11.29 0.02 -3.11
C ARG A 80 -11.24 0.38 -1.62
N ASP A 81 -11.95 -0.35 -0.77
CA ASP A 81 -12.01 -0.08 0.66
C ASP A 81 -10.62 -0.25 1.32
N TYR A 82 -9.81 -1.19 0.81
CA TYR A 82 -8.41 -1.33 1.21
C TYR A 82 -7.57 -0.12 0.77
N HIS A 83 -7.70 0.32 -0.47
CA HIS A 83 -7.02 1.50 -1.00
C HIS A 83 -7.37 2.77 -0.19
N GLU A 84 -8.65 2.99 0.10
CA GLU A 84 -9.13 4.12 0.92
C GLU A 84 -8.60 4.07 2.35
N ARG A 85 -8.48 2.87 2.95
CA ARG A 85 -7.87 2.71 4.27
C ARG A 85 -6.42 3.16 4.28
N ILE A 86 -5.61 2.70 3.33
CA ILE A 86 -4.19 3.07 3.25
C ILE A 86 -4.05 4.58 3.05
N LEU A 87 -4.86 5.18 2.17
CA LEU A 87 -4.89 6.64 1.98
C LEU A 87 -5.22 7.38 3.28
N GLY A 88 -6.23 6.93 4.03
CA GLY A 88 -6.62 7.56 5.30
C GLY A 88 -5.49 7.55 6.33
N ILE A 89 -4.69 6.48 6.39
CA ILE A 89 -3.52 6.39 7.27
C ILE A 89 -2.45 7.41 6.84
N ILE A 90 -2.15 7.50 5.53
CA ILE A 90 -1.16 8.45 5.00
C ILE A 90 -1.59 9.90 5.24
N GLU A 91 -2.86 10.21 5.01
CA GLU A 91 -3.42 11.54 5.29
C GLU A 91 -3.34 11.87 6.79
N GLY A 92 -3.55 10.87 7.64
CA GLY A 92 -3.39 10.96 9.10
C GLY A 92 -1.97 11.29 9.57
N LEU A 93 -0.94 10.97 8.77
CA LEU A 93 0.47 11.31 9.09
C LEU A 93 0.78 12.79 8.89
N GLN A 94 0.03 13.51 8.04
CA GLN A 94 0.37 14.90 7.67
C GLN A 94 0.42 15.88 8.86
N PRO A 95 -0.53 15.84 9.82
CA PRO A 95 -0.46 16.69 11.01
C PRO A 95 0.78 16.40 11.86
N ALA A 96 1.08 15.12 12.12
CA ALA A 96 2.23 14.73 12.94
C ALA A 96 3.56 15.19 12.32
N LEU A 97 3.72 15.01 11.00
CA LEU A 97 4.86 15.54 10.25
C LEU A 97 4.93 17.08 10.31
N GLY A 98 3.78 17.76 10.19
CA GLY A 98 3.71 19.22 10.27
C GLY A 98 4.09 19.79 11.65
N PHE A 99 3.82 19.05 12.72
CA PHE A 99 4.22 19.41 14.09
C PHE A 99 5.60 18.89 14.48
N ALA A 100 6.28 18.14 13.60
CA ALA A 100 7.51 17.40 13.90
C ALA A 100 7.36 16.45 15.11
N ASP A 101 6.16 15.89 15.28
CA ASP A 101 5.88 14.86 16.29
C ASP A 101 6.31 13.49 15.75
N LEU A 102 7.61 13.24 15.79
CA LEU A 102 8.21 12.02 15.22
C LEU A 102 7.83 10.75 15.97
N VAL A 103 7.39 10.87 17.24
CA VAL A 103 6.88 9.75 18.01
C VAL A 103 5.53 9.32 17.46
N GLU A 104 4.61 10.26 17.23
CA GLU A 104 3.31 9.98 16.62
C GLU A 104 3.45 9.43 15.19
N VAL A 105 4.42 9.93 14.41
CA VAL A 105 4.74 9.37 13.10
C VAL A 105 5.17 7.90 13.23
N ALA A 106 6.10 7.59 14.14
CA ALA A 106 6.55 6.23 14.35
C ALA A 106 5.42 5.30 14.80
N ASP A 107 4.57 5.75 15.71
CA ASP A 107 3.41 5.00 16.20
C ASP A 107 2.42 4.71 15.05
N THR A 108 2.06 5.71 14.25
CA THR A 108 1.15 5.51 13.10
C THR A 108 1.75 4.55 12.05
N LEU A 109 3.06 4.63 11.79
CA LEU A 109 3.72 3.69 10.89
C LEU A 109 3.66 2.25 11.41
N GLU A 110 3.96 2.05 12.70
CA GLU A 110 4.06 0.73 13.33
C GLU A 110 2.70 0.09 13.61
N ASP A 111 1.75 0.87 14.12
CA ASP A 111 0.47 0.39 14.62
C ASP A 111 -0.63 0.38 13.55
N ASP A 112 -0.55 1.25 12.53
CA ASP A 112 -1.58 1.36 11.49
C ASP A 112 -1.07 0.95 10.10
N LEU A 113 -0.02 1.59 9.59
CA LEU A 113 0.39 1.40 8.19
C LEU A 113 1.00 0.01 7.94
N VAL A 114 1.96 -0.41 8.77
CA VAL A 114 2.63 -1.70 8.62
C VAL A 114 1.66 -2.88 8.70
N PRO A 115 0.74 -2.95 9.68
CA PRO A 115 -0.29 -4.00 9.72
C PRO A 115 -1.18 -3.96 8.49
N SER A 116 -1.63 -2.77 8.07
CA SER A 116 -2.49 -2.63 6.89
C SER A 116 -1.80 -3.09 5.60
N LEU A 117 -0.51 -2.81 5.42
CA LEU A 117 0.27 -3.32 4.29
C LEU A 117 0.39 -4.85 4.31
N ARG A 118 0.61 -5.44 5.50
CA ARG A 118 0.66 -6.90 5.66
C ARG A 118 -0.68 -7.59 5.40
N ASP A 119 -1.78 -6.91 5.73
CA ASP A 119 -3.15 -7.40 5.50
C ASP A 119 -3.51 -7.48 4.01
N TYR A 120 -2.71 -6.88 3.11
CA TYR A 120 -2.88 -7.06 1.67
C TYR A 120 -2.91 -8.55 1.28
N ARG A 121 -2.20 -9.44 2.01
CA ARG A 121 -2.23 -10.89 1.73
C ARG A 121 -3.65 -11.48 1.77
N GLN A 122 -4.52 -10.97 2.63
CA GLN A 122 -5.90 -11.42 2.69
C GLN A 122 -6.67 -10.98 1.44
N LEU A 123 -6.43 -9.76 0.96
CA LEU A 123 -7.00 -9.23 -0.27
C LEU A 123 -6.43 -9.92 -1.52
N ASP A 124 -5.14 -10.23 -1.53
CA ASP A 124 -4.44 -10.85 -2.65
C ASP A 124 -5.10 -12.17 -3.05
N THR A 125 -5.57 -12.97 -2.08
CA THR A 125 -6.29 -14.22 -2.37
C THR A 125 -7.55 -13.95 -3.20
N THR A 126 -8.33 -12.93 -2.85
CA THR A 126 -9.52 -12.51 -3.60
C THR A 126 -9.14 -12.01 -5.00
N VAL A 127 -8.12 -11.17 -5.09
CA VAL A 127 -7.61 -10.63 -6.36
C VAL A 127 -7.18 -11.76 -7.31
N GLN A 128 -6.37 -12.71 -6.84
CA GLN A 128 -5.90 -13.82 -7.65
C GLN A 128 -7.06 -14.71 -8.12
N MET A 129 -8.05 -14.99 -7.26
CA MET A 129 -9.23 -15.77 -7.65
C MET A 129 -10.04 -15.08 -8.75
N ALA A 130 -10.27 -13.77 -8.62
CA ALA A 130 -10.99 -12.98 -9.63
C ALA A 130 -10.25 -12.97 -10.98
N LEU A 131 -8.92 -12.91 -10.96
CA LEU A 131 -8.09 -12.93 -12.17
C LEU A 131 -7.99 -14.30 -12.84
N MET A 132 -8.08 -15.40 -12.09
CA MET A 132 -8.11 -16.76 -12.64
C MET A 132 -9.44 -17.10 -13.31
N ALA A 133 -10.52 -16.43 -12.92
CA ALA A 133 -11.83 -16.57 -13.54
C ALA A 133 -11.97 -15.81 -14.88
N ALA A 134 -10.94 -15.04 -15.28
CA ALA A 134 -10.87 -14.24 -16.50
C ALA A 134 -10.03 -14.89 -17.61
#